data_AF-A0A0F9JX64-F1
#
_entry.id   AF-A0A0F9JX64-F1
#
_cell.length_a   1.000
_cell.length_b   1.000
_cell.length_c   1.000
_cell.angle_alpha   90.00
_cell.angle_beta   90.00
_cell.angle_gamma   90.00
#
_symmetry.space_group_name_H-M   'P 1'
#
loop_
_entity.id
_entity.type
_entity.pdbx_description
1 polymer ?
#
loop_
_entity_poly.entity_id
_entity_poly.type
_entity_poly.pdbx_seq_one_letter_code
_entity_poly.pdbx_strand_id
1 'polypeptide(L)'
;MTLELQKFLRADGSPEKLKEQFGIISRRHGRYDNLVCFKYHMIDSPMGERIVQECRGIILDEEDNWNVVSRSFNKFFNIFEGHAAEIDWDTACVQEKLDGCLHEETSILTEDGAETIGNICRDNYQGKVISFNHDEQLFELDEIVGLSIQESSEDWYEIELENGTILILTGNHKVFLPEIDAYRRVDEISPGDQVLEKLDKTI
;
A
#
# COMPACT_ATOMS: atom_id res chain seq x y z
N MET A 1 4.09 23.52 13.74
CA MET A 1 4.91 24.23 12.73
C MET A 1 3.96 24.82 11.70
N THR A 2 4.07 26.10 11.36
CA THR A 2 3.17 26.77 10.39
C THR A 2 3.65 26.52 8.96
N LEU A 3 2.74 26.13 8.08
CA LEU A 3 3.01 25.84 6.66
C LEU A 3 3.28 27.11 5.85
N GLU A 4 4.04 27.02 4.75
CA GLU A 4 4.27 28.16 3.84
C GLU A 4 2.96 28.65 3.23
N LEU A 5 2.04 27.74 2.90
CA LEU A 5 0.68 28.08 2.47
C LEU A 5 -0.08 28.92 3.51
N GLN A 6 -0.02 28.52 4.78
CA GLN A 6 -0.68 29.26 5.86
C GLN A 6 -0.02 30.62 6.10
N LYS A 7 1.31 30.70 6.06
CA LYS A 7 2.04 31.98 6.17
C LYS A 7 1.61 32.95 5.06
N PHE A 8 1.51 32.44 3.83
CA PHE A 8 1.06 33.23 2.68
C PHE A 8 -0.36 33.78 2.88
N LEU A 9 -1.31 32.91 3.23
CA LEU A 9 -2.73 33.27 3.38
C LEU A 9 -3.01 34.16 4.62
N ARG A 10 -2.22 34.03 5.69
CA ARG A 10 -2.37 34.81 6.93
C ARG A 10 -1.71 36.19 6.90
N ALA A 11 -0.81 36.42 5.94
CA ALA A 11 -0.24 37.73 5.71
C ALA A 11 -1.26 38.58 4.95
N ASP A 12 -1.13 38.65 3.63
CA ASP A 12 -2.06 39.35 2.71
C ASP A 12 -2.28 38.54 1.41
N GLY A 13 -2.02 37.23 1.47
CA GLY A 13 -2.25 36.32 0.38
C GLY A 13 -3.74 36.08 0.13
N SER A 14 -4.08 35.60 -1.06
CA SER A 14 -5.43 35.14 -1.37
C SER A 14 -5.36 33.91 -2.28
N PRO A 15 -6.44 33.11 -2.35
CA PRO A 15 -6.53 32.00 -3.30
C PRO A 15 -6.28 32.41 -4.76
N GLU A 16 -6.68 33.61 -5.16
CA GLU A 16 -6.45 34.15 -6.50
C GLU A 16 -4.96 34.41 -6.75
N LYS A 17 -4.26 35.01 -5.77
CA LYS A 17 -2.82 35.23 -5.84
C LYS A 17 -2.05 33.91 -5.89
N LEU A 18 -2.50 32.89 -5.15
CA LEU A 18 -1.92 31.55 -5.19
C LEU A 18 -2.02 30.92 -6.59
N LYS A 19 -3.16 31.12 -7.26
CA LYS A 19 -3.35 30.66 -8.64
C LYS A 19 -2.44 31.38 -9.62
N GLU A 20 -2.34 32.71 -9.52
CA GLU A 20 -1.51 33.53 -10.41
C GLU A 20 -0.02 33.24 -10.26
N GLN A 21 0.48 33.16 -9.02
CA GLN A 21 1.91 33.08 -8.73
C GLN A 21 2.44 31.63 -8.77
N PHE A 22 1.61 30.65 -8.43
CA PHE A 22 2.04 29.27 -8.20
C PHE A 22 1.19 28.23 -8.93
N GLY A 23 0.20 28.64 -9.74
CA GLY A 23 -0.71 27.71 -10.41
C GLY A 23 -1.56 26.86 -9.44
N ILE A 24 -1.66 27.27 -8.16
CA ILE A 24 -2.41 26.52 -7.15
C ILE A 24 -3.92 26.74 -7.35
N ILE A 25 -4.66 25.65 -7.41
CA ILE A 25 -6.11 25.64 -7.57
C ILE A 25 -6.76 25.56 -6.19
N SER A 26 -7.69 26.47 -5.91
CA SER A 26 -8.54 26.45 -4.72
C SER A 26 -9.97 26.06 -5.06
N ARG A 27 -10.61 25.24 -4.22
CA ARG A 27 -12.04 24.93 -4.29
C ARG A 27 -12.69 25.01 -2.91
N ARG A 28 -13.78 25.75 -2.79
CA ARG A 28 -14.59 25.80 -1.56
C ARG A 28 -15.44 24.54 -1.40
N HIS A 29 -15.68 24.14 -0.16
CA HIS A 29 -16.53 23.00 0.16
C HIS A 29 -18.00 23.34 -0.08
N GLY A 30 -18.75 22.49 -0.78
CA GLY A 30 -20.14 22.80 -1.21
C GLY A 30 -21.19 22.94 -0.11
N ARG A 31 -20.85 22.62 1.14
CA ARG A 31 -21.71 22.80 2.33
C ARG A 31 -21.13 23.78 3.36
N TYR A 32 -19.82 24.02 3.34
CA TYR A 32 -19.11 24.77 4.37
C TYR A 32 -18.21 25.78 3.67
N ASP A 33 -18.74 26.98 3.42
CA ASP A 33 -18.08 27.94 2.53
C ASP A 33 -16.72 28.42 3.06
N ASN A 34 -16.51 28.37 4.38
CA ASN A 34 -15.26 28.69 5.06
C ASN A 34 -14.15 27.66 4.79
N LEU A 35 -14.49 26.43 4.37
CA LEU A 35 -13.50 25.38 4.10
C LEU A 35 -13.01 25.45 2.65
N VAL A 36 -11.70 25.61 2.49
CA VAL A 36 -11.06 25.75 1.18
C VAL A 36 -10.01 24.66 0.99
N CYS A 37 -10.17 23.88 -0.08
CA CYS A 37 -9.21 22.86 -0.50
C CYS A 37 -8.23 23.44 -1.52
N PHE A 38 -6.93 23.26 -1.28
CA PHE A 38 -5.85 23.73 -2.16
C PHE A 38 -5.10 22.55 -2.79
N LYS A 39 -5.01 22.58 -4.12
CA LYS A 39 -4.34 21.57 -4.95
C LYS A 39 -3.42 22.22 -5.97
N TYR A 40 -2.19 21.75 -6.10
CA TYR A 40 -1.31 22.13 -7.21
C TYR A 40 -1.87 21.65 -8.57
N HIS A 41 -1.56 22.36 -9.64
CA HIS A 41 -1.77 21.86 -11.00
C HIS A 41 -0.60 20.96 -11.42
N MET A 42 -0.87 19.81 -12.04
CA MET A 42 0.18 18.82 -12.36
C MET A 42 1.23 19.36 -13.34
N ILE A 43 0.84 20.31 -14.20
CA ILE A 43 1.68 20.83 -15.28
C ILE A 43 2.18 22.24 -14.96
N ASP A 44 1.30 23.12 -14.47
CA ASP A 44 1.57 24.56 -14.41
C ASP A 44 2.15 25.02 -13.07
N SER A 45 2.05 24.21 -12.01
CA SER A 45 2.59 24.59 -10.71
C SER A 45 4.10 24.33 -10.63
N PRO A 46 4.91 25.29 -10.11
CA PRO A 46 6.34 25.09 -9.92
C PRO A 46 6.60 24.14 -8.75
N MET A 47 6.81 22.86 -9.05
CA MET A 47 6.90 21.77 -8.06
C MET A 47 8.08 21.88 -7.08
N GLY A 48 9.08 22.72 -7.39
CA GLY A 48 10.19 23.01 -6.49
C GLY A 48 9.81 23.87 -5.28
N GLU A 49 8.69 24.58 -5.35
CA GLU A 49 8.25 25.50 -4.30
C GLU A 49 7.58 24.76 -3.15
N ARG A 50 8.00 25.03 -1.91
CA ARG A 50 7.46 24.34 -0.72
C ARG A 50 5.96 24.57 -0.54
N ILE A 51 5.50 25.79 -0.79
CA ILE A 51 4.08 26.15 -0.75
C ILE A 51 3.24 25.32 -1.74
N VAL A 52 3.78 25.02 -2.92
CA VAL A 52 3.14 24.16 -3.92
C VAL A 52 3.09 22.72 -3.44
N GLN A 53 4.19 22.20 -2.89
CA GLN A 53 4.27 20.83 -2.37
C GLN A 53 3.30 20.57 -1.21
N GLU A 54 3.00 21.60 -0.41
CA GLU A 54 2.00 21.53 0.67
C GLU A 54 0.55 21.47 0.13
N CYS A 55 0.31 21.97 -1.08
CA CYS A 55 -1.00 22.00 -1.73
C CYS A 55 -1.35 20.66 -2.41
N ARG A 56 -1.31 19.54 -1.67
CA ARG A 56 -1.70 18.21 -2.18
C ARG A 56 -3.12 17.82 -1.74
N GLY A 57 -4.06 18.75 -1.86
CA GLY A 57 -5.43 18.58 -1.36
C GLY A 57 -5.59 18.91 0.12
N ILE A 58 -4.78 19.84 0.64
CA ILE A 58 -4.91 20.36 2.00
C ILE A 58 -6.19 21.18 2.12
N ILE A 59 -6.90 21.06 3.24
CA ILE A 59 -8.12 21.82 3.55
C ILE A 59 -7.83 22.76 4.73
N LEU A 60 -8.04 24.05 4.50
CA LEU A 60 -7.90 25.11 5.51
C LEU A 60 -9.26 25.77 5.78
N ASP A 61 -9.45 26.23 7.00
CA ASP A 61 -10.60 27.01 7.42
C ASP A 61 -10.30 28.52 7.35
N GLU A 62 -10.87 29.22 6.39
CA GLU A 62 -10.68 30.66 6.18
C GLU A 62 -11.20 31.50 7.35
N GLU A 63 -12.28 31.07 8.01
CA GLU A 63 -12.88 31.79 9.13
C GLU A 63 -12.09 31.56 10.43
N ASP A 64 -11.44 30.40 10.56
CA ASP A 64 -10.53 30.08 11.67
C ASP A 64 -9.06 30.34 11.29
N ASN A 65 -8.78 31.55 10.79
CA ASN A 65 -7.43 32.03 10.51
C ASN A 65 -6.59 31.04 9.70
N TRP A 66 -7.17 30.41 8.68
CA TRP A 66 -6.54 29.40 7.83
C TRP A 66 -5.98 28.19 8.60
N ASN A 67 -6.60 27.79 9.70
CA ASN A 67 -6.20 26.59 10.44
C ASN A 67 -6.43 25.32 9.60
N VAL A 68 -5.59 24.31 9.83
CA VAL A 68 -5.63 23.05 9.08
C VAL A 68 -6.79 22.21 9.58
N VAL A 69 -7.71 21.87 8.68
CA VAL A 69 -8.82 20.93 8.95
C VAL A 69 -8.45 19.53 8.50
N SER A 70 -7.79 19.40 7.36
CA SER A 70 -7.29 18.12 6.83
C SER A 70 -6.03 18.33 6.02
N ARG A 71 -5.06 17.42 6.17
CA ARG A 71 -3.77 17.51 5.50
C ARG A 71 -3.24 16.14 5.09
N SER A 72 -2.95 16.01 3.80
CA SER A 72 -2.20 14.90 3.23
C SER A 72 -0.70 15.11 3.38
N PHE A 73 0.10 14.09 3.03
CA PHE A 73 1.54 14.26 2.85
C PHE A 73 1.82 15.35 1.82
N ASN A 74 2.90 16.12 2.04
CA ASN A 74 3.43 17.00 1.00
C ASN A 74 3.78 16.16 -0.24
N LYS A 75 3.77 16.80 -1.42
CA LYS A 75 4.28 16.16 -2.65
C LYS A 75 5.68 15.61 -2.39
N PHE A 76 5.84 14.32 -2.64
CA PHE A 76 7.10 13.61 -2.69
C PHE A 76 7.36 13.20 -4.14
N PHE A 77 8.62 13.01 -4.49
CA PHE A 77 9.07 12.82 -5.86
C PHE A 77 9.75 11.47 -6.00
N ASN A 78 9.66 10.90 -7.20
CA ASN A 78 10.36 9.65 -7.52
C ASN A 78 11.87 9.90 -7.61
N ILE A 79 12.69 8.87 -7.41
CA ILE A 79 14.16 8.98 -7.29
C ILE A 79 14.89 9.59 -8.50
N PHE A 80 14.24 9.73 -9.65
CA PHE A 80 14.81 10.35 -10.85
C PHE A 80 14.12 11.67 -11.24
N GLU A 81 13.24 12.19 -10.40
CA GLU A 81 12.62 13.51 -10.58
C GLU A 81 13.50 14.60 -9.95
N GLY A 82 13.51 15.80 -10.54
CA GLY A 82 14.44 16.88 -10.15
C GLY A 82 14.27 17.46 -8.73
N HIS A 83 13.24 17.05 -7.99
CA HIS A 83 12.99 17.45 -6.59
C HIS A 83 12.87 16.23 -5.66
N ALA A 84 13.39 15.07 -6.09
CA ALA A 84 13.55 13.90 -5.23
C ALA A 84 14.24 14.27 -3.92
N ALA A 85 13.73 13.76 -2.80
CA ALA A 85 14.48 13.81 -1.56
C ALA A 85 15.74 12.94 -1.72
N GLU A 86 16.85 13.39 -1.17
CA GLU A 86 18.03 12.54 -1.04
C GLU A 86 17.68 11.39 -0.08
N ILE A 87 17.80 10.17 -0.57
CA ILE A 87 17.61 8.97 0.24
C ILE A 87 18.95 8.66 0.89
N ASP A 88 18.95 8.63 2.22
CA ASP A 88 20.06 8.07 3.00
C ASP A 88 20.04 6.55 2.86
N TRP A 89 20.74 6.05 1.85
CA TRP A 89 20.79 4.63 1.54
C TRP A 89 21.48 3.80 2.62
N ASP A 90 22.30 4.41 3.48
CA ASP A 90 22.96 3.70 4.58
C ASP A 90 21.96 3.30 5.68
N THR A 91 20.82 4.01 5.77
CA THR A 91 19.77 3.74 6.76
C THR A 91 18.43 3.33 6.14
N ALA A 92 18.28 3.42 4.83
CA ALA A 92 17.06 3.03 4.13
C ALA A 92 16.81 1.53 4.21
N CYS A 93 15.58 1.15 4.54
CA CYS A 93 15.09 -0.22 4.41
C CYS A 93 14.22 -0.32 3.15
N VAL A 94 14.57 -1.24 2.26
CA VAL A 94 13.74 -1.58 1.10
C VAL A 94 12.92 -2.81 1.46
N GLN A 95 11.61 -2.69 1.31
CA GLN A 95 10.69 -3.80 1.51
C GLN A 95 10.03 -4.13 0.18
N GLU A 96 9.82 -5.43 -0.05
CA GLU A 96 9.00 -5.87 -1.17
C GLU A 96 7.54 -5.49 -0.91
N LYS A 97 6.86 -4.97 -1.95
CA LYS A 97 5.41 -4.87 -1.92
C LYS A 97 4.85 -6.28 -2.13
N LEU A 98 4.42 -6.92 -1.04
CA LEU A 98 3.69 -8.17 -1.13
C LEU A 98 2.26 -7.86 -1.60
N ASP A 99 1.93 -8.28 -2.81
CA ASP A 99 0.58 -8.22 -3.37
C ASP A 99 0.14 -9.57 -3.96
N GLY A 100 -1.17 -9.76 -4.00
CA GLY A 100 -1.82 -11.00 -4.38
C GLY A 100 -2.80 -11.48 -3.32
N CYS A 101 -3.76 -12.30 -3.71
CA CYS A 101 -4.83 -12.81 -2.85
C CYS A 101 -5.03 -14.31 -3.05
N LEU A 102 -5.46 -14.96 -1.97
CA LEU A 102 -5.93 -16.34 -1.93
C LEU A 102 -7.47 -16.34 -2.05
N HIS A 103 -8.06 -17.40 -2.60
CA HIS A 103 -9.51 -17.58 -2.56
C HIS A 103 -9.96 -17.81 -1.11
N GLU A 104 -11.16 -17.36 -0.73
CA GLU A 104 -11.57 -17.39 0.69
C GLU A 104 -11.62 -18.80 1.29
N GLU A 105 -11.85 -19.81 0.45
CA GLU A 105 -11.88 -21.24 0.81
C GLU A 105 -10.49 -21.88 0.90
N THR A 106 -9.41 -21.15 0.63
CA THR A 106 -8.04 -21.67 0.78
C THR A 106 -7.80 -22.06 2.24
N SER A 107 -7.46 -23.34 2.44
CA SER A 107 -7.16 -23.89 3.76
C SER A 107 -5.75 -23.52 4.22
N ILE A 108 -5.65 -22.97 5.41
CA ILE A 108 -4.43 -22.57 6.10
C ILE A 108 -4.30 -23.43 7.37
N LEU A 109 -3.10 -23.96 7.62
CA LEU A 109 -2.80 -24.65 8.87
C LEU A 109 -2.47 -23.62 9.95
N THR A 110 -3.32 -23.55 10.98
CA THR A 110 -3.12 -22.74 12.18
C THR A 110 -2.64 -23.60 13.34
N GLU A 111 -2.24 -23.00 14.46
CA GLU A 111 -1.93 -23.73 15.70
C GLU A 111 -3.14 -24.46 16.30
N ASP A 112 -4.36 -24.07 15.95
CA ASP A 112 -5.62 -24.70 16.38
C ASP A 112 -6.16 -25.71 15.36
N GLY A 113 -5.46 -25.91 14.24
CA GLY A 113 -5.85 -26.80 13.14
C GLY A 113 -6.09 -26.08 11.82
N ALA A 114 -6.58 -26.80 10.82
CA ALA A 114 -6.86 -26.24 9.50
C ALA A 114 -8.11 -25.34 9.54
N GLU A 115 -8.01 -24.13 9.00
CA GLU A 115 -9.11 -23.17 8.86
C GLU A 115 -9.02 -22.47 7.50
N THR A 116 -10.13 -21.94 6.98
CA THR A 116 -10.10 -21.18 5.73
C THR A 116 -9.57 -19.77 5.94
N ILE A 117 -8.82 -19.23 4.98
CA ILE A 117 -8.32 -17.85 5.04
C ILE A 117 -9.47 -16.84 5.15
N GLY A 118 -10.63 -17.14 4.57
CA GLY A 118 -11.84 -16.34 4.70
C GLY A 118 -12.31 -16.22 6.15
N ASN A 119 -12.36 -17.34 6.89
CA ASN A 119 -12.72 -17.33 8.31
C ASN A 119 -11.65 -16.66 9.17
N ILE A 120 -10.36 -16.97 8.94
CA ILE A 120 -9.23 -16.33 9.62
C ILE A 120 -9.33 -14.79 9.55
N CYS A 121 -9.59 -14.25 8.35
CA CYS A 121 -9.74 -12.81 8.15
C CYS A 121 -11.05 -12.25 8.73
N ARG A 122 -12.20 -12.92 8.52
CA ARG A 122 -13.52 -12.41 8.96
C ARG A 122 -13.67 -12.44 10.48
N ASP A 123 -13.12 -13.46 11.13
CA ASP A 123 -13.19 -13.64 12.58
C ASP A 123 -12.05 -12.93 13.32
N ASN A 124 -11.14 -12.29 12.56
CA ASN A 124 -9.96 -11.62 13.09
C ASN A 124 -9.13 -12.56 13.99
N TYR A 125 -8.89 -13.78 13.51
CA TYR A 125 -8.13 -14.81 14.23
C TYR A 125 -6.75 -14.26 14.65
N GLN A 126 -6.34 -14.56 15.89
CA GLN A 126 -5.12 -13.99 16.52
C GLN A 126 -4.06 -15.05 16.86
N GLY A 127 -4.25 -16.29 16.40
CA GLY A 127 -3.28 -17.36 16.62
C GLY A 127 -2.18 -17.38 15.56
N LYS A 128 -1.37 -18.42 15.61
CA LYS A 128 -0.25 -18.64 14.70
C LYS A 128 -0.63 -19.49 13.49
N VAL A 129 0.10 -19.30 12.39
CA VAL A 129 -0.04 -20.08 11.14
C VAL A 129 1.29 -20.73 10.78
N ILE A 130 1.22 -21.82 10.02
CA ILE A 130 2.41 -22.44 9.46
C ILE A 130 3.04 -21.50 8.43
N SER A 131 4.32 -21.18 8.66
CA SER A 131 5.22 -20.47 7.77
C SER A 131 6.41 -21.36 7.39
N PHE A 132 7.17 -20.97 6.37
CA PHE A 132 8.42 -21.63 5.99
C PHE A 132 9.61 -20.70 6.24
N ASN A 133 10.50 -21.11 7.13
CA ASN A 133 11.71 -20.37 7.47
C ASN A 133 12.81 -20.70 6.46
N HIS A 134 13.21 -19.72 5.64
CA HIS A 134 14.23 -19.90 4.61
C HIS A 134 15.66 -20.03 5.17
N ASP A 135 15.94 -19.49 6.35
CA ASP A 135 17.28 -19.61 6.96
C ASP A 135 17.50 -21.02 7.54
N GLU A 136 16.48 -21.56 8.20
CA GLU A 136 16.55 -22.88 8.84
C GLU A 136 16.01 -24.01 7.94
N GLN A 137 15.39 -23.68 6.81
CA GLN A 137 14.79 -24.60 5.84
C GLN A 137 13.76 -25.54 6.47
N LEU A 138 12.90 -25.00 7.34
CA LEU A 138 11.90 -25.76 8.09
C LEU A 138 10.58 -24.99 8.26
N PHE A 139 9.50 -25.74 8.43
CA PHE A 139 8.19 -25.17 8.73
C PHE A 139 8.09 -24.86 10.22
N GLU A 140 7.53 -23.70 10.55
CA GLU A 140 7.33 -23.25 11.93
C GLU A 140 6.00 -22.48 12.08
N LEU A 141 5.53 -22.36 13.32
CA LEU A 141 4.37 -21.53 13.64
C LEU A 141 4.81 -20.07 13.83
N ASP A 142 4.24 -19.17 13.02
CA ASP A 142 4.54 -17.75 13.04
C ASP A 142 3.28 -16.89 13.27
N GLU A 143 3.47 -15.69 13.80
CA GLU A 143 2.39 -14.77 14.15
C GLU A 143 1.78 -14.10 12.91
N ILE A 144 0.45 -13.95 12.91
CA ILE A 144 -0.24 -13.16 11.89
C ILE A 144 0.00 -11.68 12.17
N VAL A 145 0.77 -11.01 11.33
CA VAL A 145 1.08 -9.57 11.46
C VAL A 145 0.00 -8.65 10.87
N GLY A 146 -0.90 -9.18 10.05
CA GLY A 146 -1.97 -8.42 9.42
C GLY A 146 -2.98 -9.30 8.69
N LEU A 147 -4.22 -8.82 8.60
CA LEU A 147 -5.33 -9.47 7.92
C LEU A 147 -5.89 -8.53 6.86
N SER A 148 -6.26 -9.07 5.70
CA SER A 148 -6.69 -8.29 4.56
C SER A 148 -7.77 -9.01 3.76
N ILE A 149 -8.87 -8.31 3.51
CA ILE A 149 -9.92 -8.72 2.57
C ILE A 149 -10.02 -7.61 1.52
N GLN A 150 -9.89 -7.98 0.25
CA GLN A 150 -9.89 -7.03 -0.87
C GLN A 150 -10.77 -7.57 -2.00
N GLU A 151 -11.42 -6.67 -2.72
CA GLU A 151 -11.94 -6.97 -4.05
C GLU A 151 -10.76 -6.98 -5.02
N SER A 152 -10.55 -8.09 -5.72
CA SER A 152 -9.46 -8.22 -6.69
C SER A 152 -9.94 -7.84 -8.10
N SER A 153 -9.16 -7.00 -8.79
CA SER A 153 -9.28 -6.78 -10.23
C SER A 153 -8.33 -7.68 -11.05
N GLU A 154 -7.53 -8.51 -10.38
CA GLU A 154 -6.58 -9.41 -11.02
C GLU A 154 -7.26 -10.69 -11.52
N ASP A 155 -6.69 -11.30 -12.56
CA ASP A 155 -7.12 -12.61 -13.03
C ASP A 155 -6.81 -13.70 -11.98
N TRP A 156 -7.73 -14.66 -11.86
CA TRP A 156 -7.63 -15.80 -10.94
C TRP A 156 -7.18 -17.06 -11.67
N TYR A 157 -6.33 -17.82 -11.01
CA TYR A 157 -5.72 -19.04 -11.51
C TYR A 157 -6.01 -20.19 -10.55
N GLU A 158 -6.31 -21.36 -11.12
CA GLU A 158 -6.44 -22.62 -10.39
C GLU A 158 -5.22 -23.49 -10.72
N ILE A 159 -4.46 -23.86 -9.68
CA ILE A 159 -3.31 -24.75 -9.78
C ILE A 159 -3.68 -26.06 -9.09
N GLU A 160 -3.65 -27.15 -9.85
CA GLU A 160 -3.79 -28.51 -9.32
C GLU A 160 -2.40 -29.15 -9.19
N LEU A 161 -2.01 -29.48 -7.96
CA LEU A 161 -0.77 -30.19 -7.66
C LEU A 161 -0.93 -31.70 -7.88
N GLU A 162 0.17 -32.43 -8.10
CA GLU A 162 0.13 -33.88 -8.36
C GLU A 162 -0.53 -34.69 -7.23
N ASN A 163 -0.54 -34.16 -6.01
CA ASN A 163 -1.19 -34.78 -4.85
C ASN A 163 -2.71 -34.48 -4.76
N GLY A 164 -3.28 -33.77 -5.74
CA GLY A 164 -4.68 -33.36 -5.80
C GLY A 164 -5.02 -32.11 -5.00
N THR A 165 -4.04 -31.43 -4.40
CA THR A 165 -4.24 -30.13 -3.75
C THR A 165 -4.54 -29.08 -4.80
N ILE A 166 -5.60 -28.30 -4.58
CA ILE A 166 -6.01 -27.20 -5.45
C ILE A 166 -5.70 -25.88 -4.76
N LEU A 167 -4.96 -25.01 -5.43
CA LEU A 167 -4.70 -23.64 -5.02
C LEU A 167 -5.43 -22.69 -5.98
N ILE A 168 -6.27 -21.80 -5.44
CA ILE A 168 -6.93 -20.76 -6.23
C ILE A 168 -6.40 -19.41 -5.77
N LEU A 169 -5.67 -18.72 -6.64
CA LEU A 169 -4.82 -17.57 -6.35
C LEU A 169 -4.97 -16.51 -7.44
N THR A 170 -4.70 -15.24 -7.12
CA THR A 170 -4.55 -14.22 -8.16
C THR A 170 -3.22 -14.37 -8.90
N GLY A 171 -3.15 -13.97 -10.18
CA GLY A 171 -1.95 -14.11 -11.01
C GLY A 171 -0.69 -13.46 -10.43
N ASN A 172 -0.83 -12.33 -9.75
CA ASN A 172 0.26 -11.65 -9.06
C ASN A 172 0.70 -12.28 -7.73
N HIS A 173 -0.07 -13.21 -7.16
CA HIS A 173 0.32 -13.91 -5.95
C HIS A 173 1.59 -14.70 -6.21
N LYS A 174 2.50 -14.71 -5.24
CA LYS A 174 3.79 -15.39 -5.40
C LYS A 174 3.79 -16.72 -4.68
N VAL A 175 4.31 -17.74 -5.36
CA VAL A 175 4.59 -19.07 -4.79
C VAL A 175 6.09 -19.32 -4.83
N PHE A 176 6.61 -20.08 -3.86
CA PHE A 176 8.02 -20.40 -3.79
C PHE A 176 8.32 -21.66 -4.62
N LEU A 177 9.29 -21.57 -5.53
CA LEU A 177 9.76 -22.67 -6.36
C LEU A 177 11.12 -23.16 -5.83
N PRO A 178 11.20 -24.33 -5.15
CA PRO A 178 12.42 -24.81 -4.53
C PRO A 178 13.55 -25.07 -5.54
N GLU A 179 13.22 -25.48 -6.76
CA GLU A 179 14.21 -25.84 -7.79
C GLU A 179 15.09 -24.66 -8.22
N ILE A 180 14.56 -23.43 -8.10
CA ILE A 180 15.24 -22.20 -8.49
C ILE A 180 15.46 -21.26 -7.30
N ASP A 181 15.15 -21.71 -6.09
CA ASP A 181 15.29 -20.98 -4.83
C ASP A 181 14.71 -19.55 -4.89
N ALA A 182 13.49 -19.44 -5.43
CA ALA A 182 12.89 -18.13 -5.66
C ALA A 182 11.36 -18.15 -5.68
N TYR A 183 10.78 -17.01 -5.30
CA TYR A 183 9.37 -16.73 -5.51
C TYR A 183 9.09 -16.37 -6.98
N ARG A 184 7.98 -16.87 -7.53
CA ARG A 184 7.45 -16.52 -8.85
C ARG A 184 5.98 -16.20 -8.76
N ARG A 185 5.52 -15.27 -9.61
CA ARG A 185 4.10 -14.97 -9.75
C ARG A 185 3.38 -16.19 -10.33
N VAL A 186 2.15 -16.42 -9.89
CA VAL A 186 1.31 -17.51 -10.40
C VAL A 186 1.07 -17.40 -11.91
N ASP A 187 1.02 -16.20 -12.47
CA ASP A 187 0.87 -15.99 -13.92
C ASP A 187 2.19 -16.21 -14.72
N GLU A 188 3.31 -16.48 -14.05
CA GLU A 188 4.63 -16.70 -14.65
C GLU A 188 5.11 -18.16 -14.55
N ILE A 189 4.44 -19.01 -13.78
CA ILE A 189 4.80 -20.42 -13.63
C ILE A 189 4.16 -21.29 -14.72
N SER A 190 4.74 -22.46 -14.96
CA SER A 190 4.30 -23.41 -15.98
C SER A 190 3.97 -24.78 -15.37
N PRO A 191 3.11 -25.58 -16.01
CA PRO A 191 2.92 -26.98 -15.62
C PRO A 191 4.26 -27.73 -15.57
N GLY A 192 4.55 -28.35 -14.42
CA GLY A 192 5.82 -29.03 -14.14
C GLY A 192 6.74 -28.27 -13.18
N ASP A 193 6.50 -26.97 -12.95
CA ASP A 193 7.22 -26.24 -11.90
C ASP A 193 6.83 -26.78 -10.51
N GLN A 194 7.82 -27.06 -9.68
CA GLN A 194 7.59 -27.52 -8.31
C GLN A 194 7.30 -26.34 -7.40
N VAL A 195 6.15 -26.36 -6.72
CA VAL A 195 5.80 -25.40 -5.68
C VAL A 195 6.08 -26.03 -4.31
N LEU A 196 6.66 -25.24 -3.40
CA LEU A 196 6.85 -25.70 -2.03
C LEU A 196 5.51 -25.94 -1.34
N GLU A 197 5.36 -27.13 -0.77
CA GLU A 197 4.20 -27.50 0.02
C GLU A 197 4.59 -28.26 1.30
N LYS A 198 3.81 -28.07 2.36
CA LYS A 198 3.90 -28.90 3.55
C LYS A 198 3.05 -30.16 3.33
N LEU A 199 3.72 -31.28 3.02
CA LEU A 199 3.07 -32.57 2.75
C LEU A 199 2.37 -33.15 3.99
N ASP A 200 2.94 -32.96 5.17
CA ASP A 200 2.34 -33.39 6.44
C ASP A 200 1.41 -32.29 6.97
N LYS A 201 0.10 -32.55 6.93
CA LYS A 201 -0.92 -31.60 7.40
C LYS A 201 -1.06 -31.55 8.93
N THR A 202 -0.17 -32.20 9.67
CA THR A 202 -0.05 -32.05 11.12
C THR A 202 0.89 -30.91 11.50
N ILE A 203 0.59 -30.31 12.65
CA ILE A 203 1.36 -29.25 13.30
C ILE A 203 2.60 -29.86 13.93
#